data_AF-A0A4Y8LAR9-F1
#
_entry.id   AF-A0A4Y8LAR9-F1
#
_cell.length_a   1.000
_cell.length_b   1.000
_cell.length_c   1.000
_cell.angle_alpha   90.00
_cell.angle_beta   90.00
_cell.angle_gamma   90.00
#
_symmetry.space_group_name_H-M   'P 1'
#
loop_
_entity.id
_entity.type
_entity.pdbx_description
1 polymer ?
#
loop_
_entity_poly.entity_id
_entity_poly.type
_entity_poly.pdbx_seq_one_letter_code
_entity_poly.pdbx_strand_id
1 'polypeptide(L)' 'MKIVIRFFLYAMIYFIFALVWDLLLADSIKWTVNLIQAALFSLLFTMLLWNFELKKRRKEKQS' A
#
# COMPACT_ATOMS: atom_id res chain seq x y z
N MET A 1 -2.27 -14.86 -10.78
CA MET A 1 -3.58 -14.73 -10.08
C MET A 1 -3.47 -14.73 -8.55
N LYS A 2 -2.92 -15.76 -7.89
CA LYS A 2 -2.90 -15.85 -6.40
C LYS A 2 -2.26 -14.65 -5.66
N ILE A 3 -1.21 -14.05 -6.22
CA ILE A 3 -0.51 -12.90 -5.62
C ILE A 3 -1.35 -11.62 -5.68
N VAL A 4 -2.07 -11.38 -6.78
CA VAL A 4 -2.90 -10.17 -6.95
C VAL A 4 -4.09 -10.21 -5.99
N ILE A 5 -4.72 -11.38 -5.83
CA ILE A 5 -5.83 -11.57 -4.88
C ILE A 5 -5.37 -11.37 -3.44
N ARG A 6 -4.20 -11.91 -3.06
CA ARG A 6 -3.63 -11.69 -1.72
C ARG A 6 -3.29 -10.22 -1.48
N PHE A 7 -2.70 -9.55 -2.48
CA PHE A 7 -2.39 -8.13 -2.40
C PHE A 7 -3.65 -7.28 -2.20
N PHE A 8 -4.70 -7.58 -2.96
CA PHE A 8 -5.98 -6.88 -2.85
C PHE A 8 -6.60 -7.08 -1.46
N LEU A 9 -6.53 -8.31 -0.92
CA LEU A 9 -6.99 -8.61 0.43
C LEU A 9 -6.24 -7.81 1.51
N TYR A 10 -4.90 -7.76 1.42
CA TYR A 10 -4.08 -7.00 2.37
C TYR A 10 -4.33 -5.50 2.28
N ALA A 11 -4.46 -4.96 1.07
CA ALA A 11 -4.79 -3.56 0.86
C ALA A 11 -6.17 -3.22 1.44
N MET A 12 -7.16 -4.10 1.25
CA MET A 12 -8.51 -3.92 1.78
C MET A 12 -8.54 -3.95 3.31
N ILE A 13 -7.87 -4.92 3.93
CA ILE A 13 -7.76 -5.02 5.40
C ILE A 13 -7.07 -3.78 5.98
N TYR A 14 -5.99 -3.32 5.34
CA TYR A 14 -5.26 -2.14 5.77
C TYR A 14 -6.09 -0.86 5.65
N PHE A 15 -6.84 -0.70 4.55
CA PHE A 15 -7.71 0.46 4.35
C PHE A 15 -8.83 0.54 5.39
N ILE A 16 -9.43 -0.61 5.72
CA ILE A 16 -10.43 -0.69 6.80
C ILE A 16 -9.79 -0.34 8.14
N PHE A 17 -8.60 -0.87 8.43
CA PHE A 17 -7.89 -0.56 9.68
C PHE A 17 -7.54 0.92 9.77
N ALA A 18 -7.08 1.54 8.68
CA ALA A 18 -6.77 2.96 8.62
C ALA A 18 -8.02 3.81 8.87
N LEU A 19 -9.15 3.49 8.24
CA LEU A 19 -10.43 4.20 8.46
C LEU A 19 -10.94 4.06 9.89
N VAL A 20 -10.90 2.85 10.45
CA VAL A 20 -11.30 2.60 11.85
C VAL A 20 -10.38 3.36 12.79
N TRP A 21 -9.07 3.34 12.53
CA TRP A 21 -8.09 4.08 13.31
C TRP A 21 -8.33 5.58 13.22
N ASP A 22 -8.68 6.10 12.03
CA ASP A 22 -9.02 7.50 11.82
C ASP A 22 -10.25 7.92 12.60
N LEU A 23 -11.30 7.12 12.56
CA LEU A 23 -12.51 7.34 13.35
C LEU A 23 -12.23 7.34 14.85
N LEU A 24 -11.36 6.44 15.33
CA LEU A 24 -11.05 6.26 16.75
C LEU A 24 -10.20 7.39 17.35
N LEU A 25 -9.50 8.15 16.51
CA LEU A 25 -8.53 9.18 16.93
C LEU A 25 -8.86 10.56 16.33
N ALA A 26 -10.04 10.71 15.73
CA ALA A 26 -10.51 11.92 15.09
C ALA A 26 -10.51 13.14 16.03
N ASP A 27 -10.54 12.93 17.34
CA ASP A 27 -10.76 14.01 18.32
C ASP A 27 -9.52 14.73 18.84
N SER A 28 -8.27 14.37 18.50
CA SER A 28 -7.15 15.02 19.23
C SER A 28 -5.83 15.36 18.51
N ILE A 29 -5.28 14.61 17.52
CA ILE A 29 -3.83 14.78 17.18
C ILE A 29 -3.47 14.64 15.67
N LYS A 30 -4.42 14.45 14.74
CA LYS A 30 -4.18 13.55 13.60
C LYS A 30 -3.73 14.05 12.22
N TRP A 31 -3.57 15.34 11.95
CA TRP A 31 -3.18 15.76 10.58
C TRP A 31 -1.74 15.36 10.22
N THR A 32 -0.79 15.49 11.13
CA THR A 32 0.63 15.19 10.87
C THR A 32 0.89 13.68 10.75
N VAL A 33 0.26 12.88 11.60
CA VAL A 33 0.42 11.41 11.58
C VAL A 33 -0.20 10.81 10.32
N ASN A 34 -1.37 11.28 9.91
CA ASN A 34 -2.00 10.84 8.66
C ASN A 34 -1.16 11.19 7.43
N LEU A 35 -0.56 12.39 7.40
CA LEU A 35 0.29 12.80 6.29
C LEU A 35 1.55 11.91 6.15
N ILE A 36 2.18 11.58 7.29
CA ILE A 36 3.36 10.70 7.32
C ILE A 36 2.97 9.27 6.91
N GLN A 37 1.82 8.76 7.38
CA GLN A 37 1.32 7.44 6.98
C GLN A 37 0.98 7.38 5.49
N ALA A 38 0.30 8.39 4.95
CA ALA A 38 -0.02 8.47 3.53
C ALA A 38 1.26 8.54 2.66
N ALA A 39 2.25 9.32 3.09
CA ALA A 39 3.54 9.43 2.40
C ALA A 39 4.30 8.10 2.39
N LEU A 40 4.39 7.41 3.54
CA LEU A 40 5.00 6.09 3.64
C LEU A 40 4.28 5.06 2.76
N PHE A 41 2.95 5.09 2.73
CA PHE A 41 2.17 4.18 1.91
C PHE A 41 2.41 4.42 0.41
N SER A 42 2.41 5.68 -0.03
CA SER A 42 2.71 6.06 -1.42
C SER A 42 4.11 5.60 -1.84
N LEU A 43 5.09 5.71 -0.95
CA LEU A 43 6.47 5.30 -1.20
C LEU A 43 6.58 3.77 -1.33
N LEU A 44 5.95 3.02 -0.41
CA LEU A 44 5.89 1.55 -0.47
C LEU A 44 5.17 1.05 -1.73
N PHE A 45 4.07 1.69 -2.10
CA PHE A 45 3.32 1.36 -3.30
C PHE A 45 4.14 1.58 -4.58
N THR A 46 4.87 2.70 -4.64
CA THR A 46 5.76 3.02 -5.76
C THR A 46 6.89 2.00 -5.89
N MET A 47 7.52 1.61 -4.77
CA MET A 47 8.56 0.57 -4.76
C MET A 47 8.01 -0.78 -5.21
N LEU A 48 6.78 -1.12 -4.84
CA LEU A 48 6.15 -2.37 -5.22
C LEU A 48 5.87 -2.43 -6.74
N LEU A 49 5.32 -1.35 -7.29
CA LEU A 49 5.10 -1.22 -8.74
C LEU A 49 6.41 -1.30 -9.52
N TRP A 50 7.45 -0.63 -9.04
CA TRP A 50 8.77 -0.69 -9.64
C TRP A 50 9.34 -2.12 -9.65
N ASN A 51 9.22 -2.84 -8.53
CA ASN A 51 9.67 -4.23 -8.44
C ASN A 51 8.87 -5.16 -9.39
N PHE A 52 7.57 -4.88 -9.58
CA PHE A 52 6.75 -5.62 -10.53
C PHE A 52 7.19 -5.39 -11.98
N GLU A 53 7.44 -4.13 -12.35
CA GLU A 53 7.94 -3.75 -13.67
C GLU A 53 9.32 -4.38 -13.94
N LEU A 54 10.23 -4.35 -12.97
CA LEU A 54 11.52 -5.02 -13.08
C LEU A 54 11.39 -6.53 -13.28
N LYS A 55 10.47 -7.18 -12.55
CA LYS A 55 10.21 -8.62 -12.72
C LYS A 55 9.62 -8.94 -14.08
N LYS A 56 8.73 -8.09 -14.61
CA LYS A 56 8.16 -8.23 -15.95
C LYS A 56 9.25 -8.16 -17.02
N ARG A 57 10.11 -7.12 -16.98
CA ARG A 57 11.22 -6.96 -17.94
C ARG A 57 12.22 -8.11 -17.91
N ARG A 58 12.50 -8.69 -16.72
CA ARG A 58 13.37 -9.87 -16.62
C ARG A 58 12.79 -11.10 -17.30
N LYS A 59 11.47 -11.30 -17.23
CA LYS A 59 10.78 -12.40 -17.93
C LYS A 59 10.77 -12.19 -19.44
N GLU A 60 10.60 -10.96 -19.91
CA GLU A 60 10.64 -10.62 -21.34
C GLU A 60 12.03 -10.82 -21.96
N LYS A 61 13.11 -10.61 -21.19
CA LYS A 61 14.49 -10.85 -21.65
C LYS A 61 14.93 -12.33 -21.62
N GLN A 62 14.16 -13.19 -20.96
CA GLN A 62 14.45 -14.64 -20.84
C GLN A 62 13.58 -15.50 -21.79
N SER A 63 12.64 -14.89 -22.49
CA SER A 63 11.84 -15.49 -23.57
C SER A 63 12.40 -15.08 -24.93
#